data_AF-A0A812UFU9-F1
#
_entry.id   AF-A0A812UFU9-F1
#
_cell.length_a   1.000
_cell.length_b   1.000
_cell.length_c   1.000
_cell.angle_alpha   90.00
_cell.angle_beta   90.00
_cell.angle_gamma   90.00
#
_symmetry.space_group_name_H-M   'P 1'
#
loop_
_entity.id
_entity.type
_entity.pdbx_description
1 polymer ?
#
loop_
_entity_poly.entity_id
_entity_poly.type
_entity_poly.pdbx_seq_one_letter_code
_entity_poly.pdbx_strand_id
1 'polypeptide(L)'
;MSQTPARVLPVHMTMDPTAAADQLLPYLKLIFGNAPQPWPLDFLVVDIDGVDCLIVEELLQIVTPKVIHLEIVFHIPPPFRFSLQWHADVSPKLDAEYDVDVLNPASGCSLSYALHKFRPFGYHLLRLTPNDVILVHQSIASSVERGLQLKLPQDEFECYRNSTLWLQMPADYVREWFFAKHPSAAIGHIWSNLSSLSKETGRQNVPFTLDF
;
A
#
# COMPACT_ATOMS: atom_id res chain seq x y z
N MET A 1 3.50 34.57 1.91
CA MET A 1 3.09 33.19 1.52
C MET A 1 2.66 33.26 0.07
N SER A 2 3.28 32.48 -0.81
CA SER A 2 2.87 32.40 -2.22
C SER A 2 1.49 31.76 -2.30
N GLN A 3 0.47 32.51 -2.73
CA GLN A 3 -0.85 31.96 -3.04
C GLN A 3 -0.81 31.32 -4.43
N THR A 4 -0.07 30.23 -4.56
CA THR A 4 -0.18 29.40 -5.77
C THR A 4 -1.43 28.54 -5.60
N PRO A 5 -2.51 28.76 -6.38
CA PRO A 5 -3.71 27.95 -6.26
C PRO A 5 -3.38 26.50 -6.62
N ALA A 6 -3.86 25.55 -5.82
CA ALA A 6 -3.79 24.14 -6.15
C ALA A 6 -4.54 23.89 -7.47
N ARG A 7 -3.89 23.22 -8.41
CA ARG A 7 -4.53 22.77 -9.66
C ARG A 7 -5.08 21.37 -9.41
N VAL A 8 -6.39 21.23 -9.48
CA VAL A 8 -7.07 19.93 -9.42
C VAL A 8 -7.39 19.51 -10.85
N LEU A 9 -6.97 18.31 -11.22
CA LEU A 9 -7.25 17.73 -12.53
C LEU A 9 -7.95 16.38 -12.29
N PRO A 10 -9.28 16.31 -12.40
CA PRO A 10 -9.98 15.05 -12.26
C PRO A 10 -9.63 14.14 -13.45
N VAL A 11 -9.25 12.91 -13.15
CA VAL A 11 -8.92 11.87 -14.13
C VAL A 11 -9.76 10.66 -13.81
N HIS A 12 -10.39 10.08 -14.84
CA HIS A 12 -11.02 8.78 -14.71
C HIS A 12 -9.97 7.71 -15.08
N MET A 13 -9.71 6.81 -14.15
CA MET A 13 -8.81 5.68 -14.33
C MET A 13 -9.57 4.36 -14.14
N THR A 14 -9.14 3.33 -14.83
CA THR A 14 -9.50 1.95 -14.49
C THR A 14 -8.73 1.51 -13.24
N MET A 15 -9.21 0.47 -12.56
CA MET A 15 -8.49 -0.18 -11.46
C MET A 15 -7.46 -1.23 -11.96
N ASP A 16 -7.09 -1.18 -13.24
CA ASP A 16 -5.99 -1.98 -13.78
C ASP A 16 -4.66 -1.32 -13.39
N PRO A 17 -3.89 -1.90 -12.45
CA PRO A 17 -2.65 -1.30 -12.00
C PRO A 17 -1.62 -1.24 -13.13
N THR A 18 -1.63 -2.22 -14.06
CA THR A 18 -0.66 -2.29 -15.16
C THR A 18 -0.82 -1.14 -16.16
N ALA A 19 -1.99 -0.52 -16.19
CA ALA A 19 -2.28 0.64 -17.00
C ALA A 19 -2.17 1.96 -16.23
N ALA A 20 -1.89 1.96 -14.92
CA ALA A 20 -1.94 3.17 -14.10
C ALA A 20 -0.97 4.27 -14.58
N ALA A 21 0.27 3.89 -14.88
CA ALA A 21 1.28 4.80 -15.41
C ALA A 21 0.87 5.40 -16.77
N ASP A 22 0.40 4.56 -17.69
CA ASP A 22 -0.03 4.97 -19.03
C ASP A 22 -1.26 5.88 -18.98
N GLN A 23 -2.21 5.59 -18.08
CA GLN A 23 -3.41 6.41 -17.87
C GLN A 23 -3.07 7.79 -17.32
N LEU A 24 -2.07 7.90 -16.44
CA LEU A 24 -1.63 9.19 -15.89
C LEU A 24 -0.67 9.95 -16.82
N LEU A 25 -0.03 9.28 -17.77
CA LEU A 25 1.02 9.86 -18.62
C LEU A 25 0.60 11.15 -19.35
N PRO A 26 -0.59 11.25 -19.99
CA PRO A 26 -1.00 12.48 -20.67
C PRO A 26 -1.10 13.67 -19.69
N TYR A 27 -1.59 13.42 -18.48
CA TYR A 27 -1.79 14.44 -17.46
C TYR A 27 -0.47 14.90 -16.84
N LEU A 28 0.43 13.96 -16.55
CA LEU A 28 1.77 14.27 -16.07
C LEU A 28 2.56 15.06 -17.13
N LYS A 29 2.42 14.76 -18.42
CA LYS A 29 3.01 15.56 -19.51
C LYS A 29 2.46 16.99 -19.57
N LEU A 30 1.19 17.22 -19.25
CA LEU A 30 0.64 18.57 -19.16
C LEU A 30 1.24 19.37 -18.00
N ILE A 31 1.60 18.70 -16.90
CA ILE A 31 2.17 19.33 -15.70
C ILE A 31 3.67 19.57 -15.85
N PHE A 32 4.41 18.56 -16.30
CA PHE A 32 5.88 18.53 -16.31
C PHE A 32 6.50 18.81 -17.68
N GLY A 33 5.72 18.79 -18.76
CA GLY A 33 6.19 19.03 -20.13
C GLY A 33 7.33 18.10 -20.53
N ASN A 34 8.46 18.69 -20.92
CA ASN A 34 9.67 17.98 -21.37
C ASN A 34 10.67 17.72 -20.23
N ALA A 35 10.28 17.91 -18.96
CA ALA A 35 11.15 17.56 -17.85
C ALA A 35 11.51 16.06 -17.89
N PRO A 36 12.75 15.68 -17.54
CA PRO A 36 13.17 14.29 -17.54
C PRO A 36 12.39 13.50 -16.48
N GLN A 37 12.12 12.23 -16.80
CA GLN A 37 11.57 11.25 -15.86
C GLN A 37 12.68 10.62 -15.01
N PRO A 38 12.36 10.09 -13.82
CA PRO A 38 11.04 10.13 -13.18
C PRO A 38 10.67 11.55 -12.70
N TRP A 39 9.41 11.97 -12.89
CA TRP A 39 8.98 13.33 -12.58
C TRP A 39 8.87 13.56 -11.07
N PRO A 40 9.33 14.71 -10.56
CA PRO A 40 9.29 14.98 -9.12
C PRO A 40 7.87 15.31 -8.67
N LEU A 41 7.34 14.54 -7.72
CA LEU A 41 6.08 14.82 -7.03
C LEU A 41 6.35 15.17 -5.58
N ASP A 42 5.58 16.11 -5.00
CA ASP A 42 5.69 16.38 -3.57
C ASP A 42 4.95 15.32 -2.75
N PHE A 43 3.73 14.98 -3.16
CA PHE A 43 2.87 14.00 -2.49
C PHE A 43 2.24 13.07 -3.53
N LEU A 44 2.21 11.78 -3.22
CA LEU A 44 1.39 10.77 -3.88
C LEU A 44 0.48 10.15 -2.82
N VAL A 45 -0.83 10.18 -3.07
CA VAL A 45 -1.83 9.55 -2.21
C VAL A 45 -2.53 8.48 -3.06
N VAL A 46 -2.55 7.25 -2.56
CA VAL A 46 -3.28 6.13 -3.20
C VAL A 46 -4.10 5.44 -2.11
N ASP A 47 -5.41 5.43 -2.34
CA ASP A 47 -6.45 4.94 -1.45
C ASP A 47 -7.62 4.52 -2.35
N ILE A 48 -7.61 3.25 -2.79
CA ILE A 48 -8.56 2.67 -3.75
C ILE A 48 -9.19 1.37 -3.25
N ASP A 49 -8.96 0.98 -1.99
CA ASP A 49 -9.55 -0.22 -1.35
C ASP A 49 -9.26 -1.54 -2.09
N GLY A 50 -8.07 -1.68 -2.70
CA GLY A 50 -7.86 -2.70 -3.73
C GLY A 50 -6.41 -3.11 -3.99
N VAL A 51 -5.82 -2.52 -5.03
CA VAL A 51 -4.50 -2.92 -5.56
C VAL A 51 -3.48 -1.79 -5.42
N ASP A 52 -3.59 -1.05 -4.32
CA ASP A 52 -2.90 0.21 -4.03
C ASP A 52 -1.38 0.08 -4.18
N CYS A 53 -0.78 -0.96 -3.59
CA CYS A 53 0.66 -1.21 -3.74
C CYS A 53 1.07 -1.44 -5.20
N LEU A 54 0.25 -2.14 -5.99
CA LEU A 54 0.56 -2.41 -7.40
C LEU A 54 0.49 -1.12 -8.23
N ILE A 55 -0.50 -0.27 -7.97
CA ILE A 55 -0.59 1.05 -8.58
C ILE A 55 0.65 1.88 -8.23
N VAL A 56 1.04 1.94 -6.95
CA VAL A 56 2.23 2.69 -6.54
C VAL A 56 3.49 2.13 -7.21
N GLU A 57 3.65 0.80 -7.31
CA GLU A 57 4.81 0.16 -7.97
C GLU A 57 4.94 0.59 -9.44
N GLU A 58 3.83 0.65 -10.17
CA GLU A 58 3.79 1.12 -11.57
C GLU A 58 4.05 2.62 -11.68
N LEU A 59 3.46 3.43 -10.79
CA LEU A 59 3.69 4.88 -10.80
C LEU A 59 5.14 5.24 -10.48
N LEU A 60 5.79 4.54 -9.55
CA LEU A 60 7.19 4.79 -9.19
C LEU A 60 8.18 4.56 -10.33
N GLN A 61 7.78 3.93 -11.44
CA GLN A 61 8.58 3.87 -12.67
C GLN A 61 8.72 5.23 -13.36
N ILE A 62 7.72 6.10 -13.23
CA ILE A 62 7.61 7.36 -13.98
C ILE A 62 7.58 8.60 -13.10
N VAL A 63 7.38 8.46 -11.79
CA VAL A 63 7.37 9.57 -10.82
C VAL A 63 8.24 9.27 -9.60
N THR A 64 8.73 10.32 -8.95
CA THR A 64 9.43 10.25 -7.66
C THR A 64 8.77 11.18 -6.65
N PRO A 65 7.69 10.73 -6.00
CA PRO A 65 7.11 11.37 -4.82
C PRO A 65 8.12 11.62 -3.69
N LYS A 66 8.03 12.77 -3.02
CA LYS A 66 8.77 12.99 -1.76
C LYS A 66 8.08 12.28 -0.60
N VAL A 67 6.75 12.26 -0.62
CA VAL A 67 5.90 11.60 0.37
C VAL A 67 4.90 10.70 -0.35
N ILE A 68 4.76 9.47 0.13
CA ILE A 68 3.68 8.55 -0.26
C ILE A 68 2.78 8.37 0.96
N HIS A 69 1.48 8.56 0.76
CA HIS A 69 0.42 8.17 1.69
C HIS A 69 -0.33 7.03 1.02
N LEU A 70 -0.37 5.87 1.66
CA LEU A 70 -0.84 4.63 1.06
C LEU A 70 -1.73 3.88 2.03
N GLU A 71 -2.91 3.47 1.57
CA GLU A 71 -3.74 2.52 2.29
C GLU A 71 -3.06 1.13 2.30
N ILE A 72 -3.06 0.47 3.47
CA ILE A 72 -2.53 -0.88 3.63
C ILE A 72 -3.50 -1.78 4.40
N VAL A 73 -3.19 -3.08 4.42
CA VAL A 73 -3.92 -4.09 5.18
C VAL A 73 -3.34 -4.24 6.57
N PHE A 74 -3.99 -3.62 7.56
CA PHE A 74 -3.51 -3.59 8.95
C PHE A 74 -3.64 -4.89 9.71
N HIS A 75 -4.56 -5.77 9.32
CA HIS A 75 -4.72 -7.02 10.05
C HIS A 75 -3.60 -8.02 9.73
N ILE A 76 -2.86 -7.80 8.63
CA ILE A 76 -1.66 -8.57 8.29
C ILE A 76 -0.44 -7.88 8.89
N PRO A 77 0.20 -8.51 9.87
CA PRO A 77 1.23 -7.89 10.67
C PRO A 77 2.65 -8.08 10.12
N PRO A 78 3.59 -7.19 10.48
CA PRO A 78 5.01 -7.45 10.23
C PRO A 78 5.53 -8.75 10.86
N PRO A 79 6.49 -9.44 10.23
CA PRO A 79 7.12 -9.08 8.96
C PRO A 79 6.48 -9.76 7.74
N PHE A 80 5.24 -10.26 7.86
CA PHE A 80 4.59 -10.95 6.75
C PHE A 80 4.34 -9.99 5.58
N ARG A 81 4.74 -10.39 4.37
CA ARG A 81 4.55 -9.59 3.16
C ARG A 81 3.40 -10.15 2.35
N PHE A 82 2.21 -9.62 2.61
CA PHE A 82 1.01 -9.89 1.84
C PHE A 82 0.75 -8.83 0.76
N SER A 83 0.27 -9.27 -0.40
CA SER A 83 -0.41 -8.41 -1.37
C SER A 83 -1.42 -9.21 -2.18
N LEU A 84 -2.65 -8.72 -2.25
CA LEU A 84 -3.58 -9.12 -3.30
C LEU A 84 -2.95 -8.79 -4.66
N GLN A 85 -3.05 -9.72 -5.60
CA GLN A 85 -2.61 -9.50 -6.98
C GLN A 85 -3.80 -9.15 -7.87
N TRP A 86 -3.53 -8.47 -8.96
CA TRP A 86 -4.55 -8.17 -9.97
C TRP A 86 -4.54 -9.20 -11.09
N HIS A 87 -5.72 -9.56 -11.61
CA HIS A 87 -5.85 -10.46 -12.75
C HIS A 87 -6.92 -9.95 -13.72
N ALA A 88 -6.55 -9.75 -14.99
CA ALA A 88 -7.39 -9.12 -16.01
C ALA A 88 -8.79 -9.76 -16.18
N ASP A 89 -8.91 -11.08 -16.07
CA ASP A 89 -10.18 -11.78 -16.27
C ASP A 89 -11.08 -11.85 -15.03
N VAL A 90 -10.53 -11.56 -13.84
CA VAL A 90 -11.17 -11.81 -12.54
C VAL A 90 -11.40 -10.52 -11.77
N SER A 91 -10.36 -9.70 -11.60
CA SER A 91 -10.42 -8.48 -10.79
C SER A 91 -11.51 -7.50 -11.25
N PRO A 92 -11.65 -7.16 -12.56
CA PRO A 92 -12.68 -6.22 -13.00
C PRO A 92 -14.12 -6.63 -12.67
N LYS A 93 -14.40 -7.93 -12.52
CA LYS A 93 -15.74 -8.42 -12.13
C LYS A 93 -15.99 -8.22 -10.64
N LEU A 94 -14.99 -8.54 -9.82
CA LEU A 94 -15.06 -8.36 -8.36
C LEU A 94 -15.13 -6.88 -7.99
N ASP A 95 -14.42 -6.06 -8.74
CA ASP A 95 -14.42 -4.60 -8.65
C ASP A 95 -15.81 -4.00 -8.93
N ALA A 96 -16.53 -4.55 -9.91
CA ALA A 96 -17.90 -4.12 -10.22
C ALA A 96 -18.92 -4.54 -9.14
N GLU A 97 -18.55 -5.52 -8.30
CA GLU A 97 -19.33 -6.02 -7.17
C GLU A 97 -18.86 -5.44 -5.83
N TYR A 98 -17.89 -4.50 -5.85
CA TYR A 98 -17.37 -3.88 -4.64
C TYR A 98 -18.49 -3.18 -3.87
N ASP A 99 -18.57 -3.50 -2.59
CA ASP A 99 -19.50 -2.90 -1.65
C ASP A 99 -18.68 -2.36 -0.47
N VAL A 100 -18.71 -1.04 -0.31
CA VAL A 100 -18.00 -0.32 0.75
C VAL A 100 -18.47 -0.72 2.16
N ASP A 101 -19.71 -1.21 2.27
CA ASP A 101 -20.27 -1.68 3.53
C ASP A 101 -19.89 -3.14 3.83
N VAL A 102 -19.34 -3.87 2.84
CA VAL A 102 -18.89 -5.25 3.01
C VAL A 102 -17.39 -5.30 3.26
N LEU A 103 -17.04 -5.80 4.45
CA LEU A 103 -15.67 -6.00 4.83
C LEU A 103 -14.91 -6.85 3.79
N ASN A 104 -13.79 -6.31 3.31
CA ASN A 104 -12.89 -7.00 2.41
C ASN A 104 -11.49 -7.16 3.03
N PRO A 105 -11.28 -8.22 3.81
CA PRO A 105 -10.07 -8.45 4.56
C PRO A 105 -8.93 -9.00 3.69
N ALA A 106 -9.06 -9.01 2.37
CA ALA A 106 -8.01 -9.51 1.48
C ALA A 106 -7.72 -8.55 0.33
N SER A 107 -8.27 -7.33 0.32
CA SER A 107 -7.87 -6.25 -0.59
C SER A 107 -6.65 -5.53 -0.03
N GLY A 108 -5.73 -5.11 -0.89
CA GLY A 108 -4.57 -4.29 -0.54
C GLY A 108 -3.28 -5.08 -0.32
N CYS A 109 -2.34 -4.45 0.38
CA CYS A 109 -1.04 -5.01 0.74
C CYS A 109 -0.70 -4.75 2.20
N SER A 110 0.07 -5.63 2.83
CA SER A 110 0.59 -5.43 4.20
C SER A 110 1.68 -4.34 4.28
N LEU A 111 1.95 -3.84 5.48
CA LEU A 111 3.04 -2.88 5.75
C LEU A 111 4.39 -3.41 5.24
N SER A 112 4.76 -4.64 5.61
CA SER A 112 6.07 -5.19 5.26
C SER A 112 6.20 -5.45 3.76
N TYR A 113 5.10 -5.75 3.07
CA TYR A 113 5.10 -5.80 1.59
C TYR A 113 5.41 -4.44 0.99
N ALA A 114 4.72 -3.38 1.41
CA ALA A 114 4.95 -2.03 0.93
C ALA A 114 6.41 -1.59 1.17
N LEU A 115 6.93 -1.79 2.39
CA LEU A 115 8.31 -1.44 2.71
C LEU A 115 9.33 -2.23 1.88
N HIS A 116 9.10 -3.53 1.69
CA HIS A 116 9.95 -4.36 0.86
C HIS A 116 9.96 -3.90 -0.61
N LYS A 117 8.77 -3.63 -1.17
CA LYS A 117 8.61 -3.22 -2.57
C LYS A 117 9.13 -1.82 -2.88
N PHE A 118 8.98 -0.86 -1.96
CA PHE A 118 9.35 0.53 -2.24
C PHE A 118 10.75 0.91 -1.79
N ARG A 119 11.42 0.06 -1.00
CA ARG A 119 12.82 0.29 -0.58
C ARG A 119 13.79 0.48 -1.75
N PRO A 120 13.75 -0.30 -2.85
CA PRO A 120 14.61 -0.07 -4.01
C PRO A 120 14.47 1.32 -4.64
N PHE A 121 13.30 1.96 -4.48
CA PHE A 121 13.04 3.33 -4.94
C PHE A 121 13.43 4.39 -3.90
N GLY A 122 14.07 4.01 -2.79
CA GLY A 122 14.58 4.94 -1.78
C GLY A 122 13.56 5.43 -0.77
N TYR A 123 12.45 4.71 -0.56
CA TYR A 123 11.43 5.07 0.43
C TYR A 123 11.67 4.42 1.80
N HIS A 124 11.44 5.21 2.85
CA HIS A 124 11.53 4.80 4.25
C HIS A 124 10.19 5.01 4.95
N LEU A 125 9.91 4.14 5.94
CA LEU A 125 8.78 4.33 6.84
C LEU A 125 8.95 5.61 7.66
N LEU A 126 7.99 6.53 7.56
CA LEU A 126 7.90 7.69 8.45
C LEU A 126 6.91 7.45 9.59
N ARG A 127 5.73 6.93 9.31
CA ARG A 127 4.70 6.71 10.32
C ARG A 127 3.64 5.76 9.80
N LEU A 128 3.01 5.06 10.72
CA LEU A 128 1.75 4.38 10.50
C LEU A 128 0.64 5.19 11.18
N THR A 129 -0.38 5.60 10.41
CA THR A 129 -1.62 6.20 10.92
C THR A 129 -2.61 5.07 11.26
N PRO A 130 -3.83 5.35 11.75
CA PRO A 130 -4.83 4.31 11.98
C PRO A 130 -5.10 3.42 10.76
N ASN A 131 -5.11 4.00 9.56
CA ASN A 131 -5.53 3.35 8.32
C ASN A 131 -4.55 3.51 7.16
N ASP A 132 -3.41 4.19 7.35
CA ASP A 132 -2.46 4.41 6.26
C ASP A 132 -1.01 4.31 6.69
N VAL A 133 -0.16 3.97 5.73
CA VAL A 133 1.27 4.15 5.87
C VAL A 133 1.71 5.46 5.20
N ILE A 134 2.56 6.20 5.90
CA ILE A 134 3.27 7.36 5.35
C ILE A 134 4.72 6.98 5.13
N LEU A 135 5.15 7.03 3.88
CA LEU A 135 6.52 6.77 3.45
C LEU A 135 7.15 8.07 2.94
N VAL A 136 8.45 8.22 3.15
CA VAL A 136 9.21 9.38 2.68
C VAL A 136 10.41 8.94 1.88
N HIS A 137 10.65 9.65 0.78
CA HIS A 137 11.83 9.42 -0.04
C HIS A 137 13.10 9.92 0.68
N GLN A 138 14.20 9.19 0.52
CA GLN A 138 15.49 9.49 1.15
C GLN A 138 15.99 10.92 0.88
N SER A 139 15.61 11.53 -0.25
CA SER A 139 16.01 12.90 -0.61
C SER A 139 15.49 13.98 0.35
N ILE A 140 14.43 13.70 1.11
CA ILE A 140 13.88 14.62 2.11
C ILE A 140 14.12 14.16 3.55
N ALA A 141 14.81 13.02 3.77
CA ALA A 141 14.98 12.42 5.09
C ALA A 141 15.55 13.40 6.12
N SER A 142 16.65 14.10 5.82
CA SER A 142 17.26 15.06 6.76
C SER A 142 16.34 16.22 7.15
N SER A 143 15.45 16.64 6.25
CA SER A 143 14.48 17.70 6.55
C SER A 143 13.37 17.18 7.44
N VAL A 144 12.87 15.97 7.17
CA VAL A 144 11.84 15.31 7.98
C VAL A 144 12.36 14.97 9.38
N GLU A 145 13.53 14.37 9.50
CA GLU A 145 14.16 14.01 10.78
C GLU A 145 14.36 15.23 11.68
N ARG A 146 14.85 16.35 11.13
CA ARG A 146 15.00 17.60 11.89
C ARG A 146 13.66 18.22 12.25
N GLY A 147 12.71 18.25 11.33
CA GLY A 147 11.40 18.88 11.53
C GLY A 147 10.54 18.14 12.55
N LEU A 148 10.63 16.81 12.58
CA LEU A 148 9.82 15.95 13.43
C LEU A 148 10.57 15.36 14.64
N GLN A 149 11.87 15.65 14.77
CA GLN A 149 12.73 15.15 15.85
C GLN A 149 12.72 13.62 15.98
N LEU A 150 12.82 12.93 14.84
CA LEU A 150 12.86 11.46 14.73
C LEU A 150 13.97 11.00 13.80
N LYS A 151 14.19 9.68 13.68
CA LYS A 151 15.17 9.07 12.76
C LYS A 151 14.51 8.12 11.77
N LEU A 152 14.86 8.19 10.50
CA LEU A 152 14.32 7.30 9.47
C LEU A 152 15.29 6.11 9.20
N PRO A 153 14.77 4.94 8.79
CA PRO A 153 13.36 4.55 8.83
C PRO A 153 12.87 4.36 10.27
N GLN A 154 11.59 4.64 10.53
CA GLN A 154 10.97 4.20 11.78
C GLN A 154 10.85 2.66 11.80
N ASP A 155 10.81 2.09 13.00
CA ASP A 155 10.66 0.65 13.20
C ASP A 155 9.22 0.21 12.86
N GLU A 156 9.08 -0.72 11.92
CA GLU A 156 7.76 -1.18 11.46
C GLU A 156 6.99 -1.93 12.55
N PHE A 157 7.67 -2.65 13.44
CA PHE A 157 7.05 -3.41 14.52
C PHE A 157 6.55 -2.47 15.62
N GLU A 158 7.32 -1.44 15.96
CA GLU A 158 6.91 -0.40 16.89
C GLU A 158 5.73 0.40 16.34
N CYS A 159 5.80 0.82 15.07
CA CYS A 159 4.70 1.51 14.40
C CYS A 159 3.42 0.65 14.40
N TYR A 160 3.54 -0.62 14.03
CA TYR A 160 2.41 -1.55 14.02
C TYR A 160 1.83 -1.78 15.42
N ARG A 161 2.68 -2.00 16.44
CA ARG A 161 2.26 -2.18 17.84
C ARG A 161 1.46 -0.98 18.37
N ASN A 162 1.82 0.23 17.94
CA ASN A 162 1.18 1.47 18.35
C ASN A 162 0.01 1.88 17.42
N SER A 163 -0.29 1.10 16.39
CA SER A 163 -1.36 1.39 15.43
C SER A 163 -2.74 1.06 15.98
N THR A 164 -3.78 1.63 15.35
CA THR A 164 -5.15 1.24 15.66
C THR A 164 -5.48 -0.03 14.90
N LEU A 165 -5.54 -1.15 15.61
CA LEU A 165 -5.91 -2.41 14.98
C LEU A 165 -7.39 -2.39 14.64
N TRP A 166 -7.70 -2.33 13.35
CA TRP A 166 -9.03 -2.66 12.86
C TRP A 166 -9.29 -4.15 13.11
N LEU A 167 -10.22 -4.45 14.02
CA LEU A 167 -10.65 -5.83 14.36
C LEU A 167 -11.63 -6.34 13.30
N GLN A 168 -11.24 -6.23 12.04
CA GLN A 168 -11.98 -6.78 10.91
C GLN A 168 -11.88 -8.31 10.87
N MET A 169 -10.86 -8.89 11.50
CA MET A 169 -10.69 -10.33 11.60
C MET A 169 -10.42 -10.76 13.05
N PRO A 170 -10.84 -11.97 13.44
CA PRO A 170 -10.42 -12.59 14.69
C PRO A 170 -8.89 -12.60 14.82
N ALA A 171 -8.39 -12.34 16.03
CA ALA A 171 -6.95 -12.22 16.25
C ALA A 171 -6.20 -13.52 15.96
N ASP A 172 -6.81 -14.67 16.24
CA ASP A 172 -6.28 -16.01 15.92
C ASP A 172 -6.21 -16.31 14.41
N TYR A 173 -6.85 -15.50 13.57
CA TYR A 173 -6.90 -15.75 12.13
C TYR A 173 -5.65 -15.26 11.39
N VAL A 174 -5.13 -14.09 11.76
CA VAL A 174 -3.99 -13.42 11.09
C VAL A 174 -2.94 -12.89 12.06
N ARG A 175 -3.27 -12.80 13.36
CA ARG A 175 -2.39 -12.27 14.42
C ARG A 175 -1.91 -13.34 15.41
N GLU A 176 -2.15 -14.63 15.13
CA GLU A 176 -1.71 -15.74 15.99
C GLU A 176 -0.21 -15.68 16.29
N TRP A 177 0.60 -15.18 15.36
CA TRP A 177 2.05 -15.02 15.52
C TRP A 177 2.46 -14.13 16.72
N PHE A 178 1.64 -13.14 17.13
CA PHE A 178 1.93 -12.32 18.32
C PHE A 178 1.96 -13.16 19.59
N PHE A 179 1.19 -14.24 19.59
CA PHE A 179 1.00 -15.14 20.72
C PHE A 179 1.76 -16.46 20.53
N ALA A 180 2.20 -16.76 19.30
CA ALA A 180 2.93 -17.96 18.97
C ALA A 180 4.37 -17.92 19.52
N LYS A 181 4.82 -19.05 20.04
CA LYS A 181 6.22 -19.23 20.49
C LYS A 181 7.23 -19.07 19.34
N HIS A 182 6.82 -19.43 18.12
CA HIS A 182 7.62 -19.31 16.90
C HIS A 182 6.77 -18.63 15.80
N PRO A 183 6.99 -17.34 15.50
CA PRO A 183 6.19 -16.62 14.50
C PRO A 183 6.14 -17.28 13.12
N SER A 184 7.23 -17.93 12.69
CA SER A 184 7.28 -18.67 11.42
C SER A 184 6.33 -19.87 11.38
N ALA A 185 5.97 -20.44 12.54
CA ALA A 185 4.97 -21.51 12.60
C ALA A 185 3.55 -21.00 12.28
N ALA A 186 3.30 -19.69 12.44
CA ALA A 186 2.01 -19.09 12.11
C ALA A 186 1.82 -18.87 10.59
N ILE A 187 2.89 -18.90 9.76
CA ILE A 187 2.79 -18.68 8.30
C ILE A 187 1.77 -19.62 7.68
N GLY A 188 1.87 -20.92 7.97
CA GLY A 188 0.98 -21.92 7.38
C GLY A 188 -0.48 -21.72 7.77
N HIS A 189 -0.73 -21.31 9.01
CA HIS A 189 -2.07 -21.02 9.49
C HIS A 189 -2.62 -19.75 8.84
N ILE A 190 -1.85 -18.65 8.82
CA ILE A 190 -2.22 -17.39 8.17
C ILE A 190 -2.51 -17.63 6.69
N TRP A 191 -1.66 -18.38 5.99
CA TRP A 191 -1.88 -18.75 4.58
C TRP A 191 -3.19 -19.52 4.41
N SER A 192 -3.42 -20.56 5.22
CA SER A 192 -4.64 -21.37 5.17
C SER A 192 -5.90 -20.54 5.44
N ASN A 193 -5.83 -19.63 6.41
CA ASN A 193 -6.90 -18.74 6.82
C ASN A 193 -7.25 -17.74 5.72
N LEU A 194 -6.26 -17.06 5.14
CA LEU A 194 -6.47 -16.15 4.00
C LEU A 194 -6.97 -16.89 2.75
N SER A 195 -6.48 -18.11 2.50
CA SER A 195 -6.95 -18.95 1.39
C SER A 195 -8.41 -19.39 1.58
N SER A 196 -8.84 -19.67 2.81
CA SER A 196 -10.21 -20.06 3.13
C SER A 196 -11.14 -18.88 3.01
N LEU A 197 -10.75 -17.74 3.58
CA LEU A 197 -11.45 -16.47 3.46
C LEU A 197 -11.64 -16.04 2.00
N SER A 198 -10.58 -16.15 1.19
CA SER A 198 -10.65 -15.88 -0.24
C SER A 198 -11.71 -16.74 -0.94
N LYS A 199 -11.86 -18.02 -0.57
CA LYS A 199 -12.94 -18.88 -1.09
C LYS A 199 -14.32 -18.44 -0.61
N GLU A 200 -14.45 -18.13 0.67
CA GLU A 200 -15.72 -17.72 1.29
C GLU A 200 -16.23 -16.40 0.69
N THR A 201 -15.33 -15.49 0.33
CA THR A 201 -15.66 -14.21 -0.30
C THR A 201 -15.68 -14.26 -1.83
N GLY A 202 -15.62 -15.44 -2.45
CA GLY A 202 -15.67 -15.59 -3.92
C GLY A 202 -14.42 -15.11 -4.67
N ARG A 203 -13.31 -14.87 -3.96
CA ARG A 203 -12.03 -14.37 -4.47
C ARG A 203 -10.97 -15.45 -4.72
N GLN A 204 -11.32 -16.74 -4.67
CA GLN A 204 -10.38 -17.86 -4.78
C GLN A 204 -9.54 -17.91 -6.06
N ASN A 205 -9.97 -17.19 -7.10
CA ASN A 205 -9.27 -17.10 -8.38
C ASN A 205 -8.38 -15.86 -8.48
N VAL A 206 -8.40 -14.98 -7.49
CA VAL A 206 -7.51 -13.83 -7.41
C VAL A 206 -6.22 -14.28 -6.71
N PRO A 207 -5.07 -14.16 -7.38
CA PRO A 207 -3.82 -14.54 -6.76
C PRO A 207 -3.49 -13.59 -5.60
N PHE A 208 -2.76 -14.08 -4.61
CA PHE A 208 -2.12 -13.25 -3.61
C PHE A 208 -0.71 -13.78 -3.33
N THR A 209 0.17 -12.91 -2.87
CA THR A 209 1.47 -13.28 -2.32
C THR A 209 1.39 -13.22 -0.79
N LEU A 210 2.04 -14.17 -0.11
CA LEU A 210 2.30 -14.13 1.33
C LEU A 210 3.61 -14.84 1.62
N ASP A 211 4.60 -14.11 2.13
CA ASP A 211 5.86 -14.66 2.60
C ASP A 211 6.33 -13.98 3.91
N PHE A 212 7.49 -14.38 4.43
CA PHE A 212 8.14 -13.83 5.62
C PHE A 212 9.56 -13.42 5.25
#